data_AF-A0A7J4IZT7-F1
#
_entry.id   AF-A0A7J4IZT7-F1
#
_cell.length_a   1.000
_cell.length_b   1.000
_cell.length_c   1.000
_cell.angle_alpha   90.00
_cell.angle_beta   90.00
_cell.angle_gamma   90.00
#
_symmetry.space_group_name_H-M   'P 1'
#
loop_
_entity.id
_entity.type
_entity.pdbx_description
1 polymer ?
#
loop_
_entity_poly.entity_id
_entity_poly.type
_entity_poly.pdbx_seq_one_letter_code
_entity_poly.pdbx_strand_id
1 'polypeptide(L)'
;MLKQKSVFRNNILMRSDKGEIALVQQLSATEPTLLGSVDNRGNNPLYAAVQSGQERLVDYFVRKNVLLVSMNPITQSVKERMNGKSWKENFPVPLEKLRYVRFVHLGFDDKRHLGELVVSEKAVSDMVEILADLYHAKYPIEKAVLVDNYEGDDERSMDDNNTSAFNCRRMTGGRRWSKHSFGKAVDINPTINHYVKGRIVSPPSGRAYLKRDPTVKGLITKSDAVYNAFTSKGWKWGGDWRSPKDYQHFELP
;
A
#
# COMPACT_ATOMS: atom_id res chain seq x y z
N MET A 1 0.12 25.90 22.17
CA MET A 1 -0.51 25.44 20.91
C MET A 1 -0.19 23.97 20.55
N LEU A 2 1.08 23.57 20.39
CA LEU A 2 1.44 22.19 19.99
C LEU A 2 1.02 21.09 20.98
N LYS A 3 1.23 21.30 22.29
CA LYS A 3 0.79 20.35 23.33
C LYS A 3 -0.73 20.13 23.32
N GLN A 4 -1.51 21.19 23.10
CA GLN A 4 -2.96 21.14 23.07
C GLN A 4 -3.44 20.36 21.83
N LYS A 5 -2.90 20.63 20.64
CA LYS A 5 -3.19 19.85 19.43
C LYS A 5 -2.87 18.35 19.59
N SER A 6 -1.78 18.01 20.27
CA SER A 6 -1.43 16.61 20.58
C SER A 6 -2.47 15.92 21.47
N VAL A 7 -2.96 16.60 22.51
CA VAL A 7 -4.02 16.08 23.40
C VAL A 7 -5.32 15.88 22.62
N PHE A 8 -5.72 16.85 21.80
CA PHE A 8 -6.92 16.73 20.97
C PHE A 8 -6.82 15.58 19.96
N ARG A 9 -5.68 15.42 19.28
CA ARG A 9 -5.42 14.28 18.38
C ARG A 9 -5.54 12.94 19.11
N ASN A 10 -4.92 12.81 20.27
CA ASN A 10 -4.96 11.55 21.04
C ASN A 10 -6.39 11.23 21.52
N ASN A 11 -7.18 12.26 21.84
CA ASN A 11 -8.58 12.10 22.22
C ASN A 11 -9.44 11.58 21.05
N ILE A 12 -9.34 12.20 19.86
CA ILE A 12 -10.11 11.73 18.69
C ILE A 12 -9.67 10.33 18.23
N LEU A 13 -8.38 9.99 18.33
CA LEU A 13 -7.87 8.63 18.09
C LEU A 13 -8.53 7.62 19.04
N MET A 14 -8.49 7.88 20.35
CA MET A 14 -9.08 7.01 21.36
C MET A 14 -10.59 6.84 21.17
N ARG A 15 -11.31 7.92 20.85
CA ARG A 15 -12.76 7.86 20.60
C ARG A 15 -13.08 7.07 19.33
N SER A 16 -12.20 7.15 18.32
CA SER A 16 -12.37 6.40 17.07
C SER A 16 -12.17 4.90 17.27
N ASP A 17 -11.16 4.53 18.06
CA ASP A 17 -10.92 3.16 18.51
C ASP A 17 -12.14 2.57 19.25
N LYS A 18 -12.73 3.35 20.16
CA LYS A 18 -13.90 2.96 20.97
C LYS A 18 -15.25 2.99 20.22
N GLY A 19 -15.30 3.44 18.97
CA GLY A 19 -16.56 3.52 18.22
C GLY A 19 -17.48 4.69 18.61
N GLU A 20 -16.96 5.71 19.29
CA GLU A 20 -17.75 6.82 19.84
C GLU A 20 -18.08 7.88 18.77
N ILE A 21 -18.90 7.51 17.79
CA ILE A 21 -19.14 8.30 16.57
C ILE A 21 -19.62 9.73 16.83
N ALA A 22 -20.52 9.96 17.79
CA ALA A 22 -21.04 11.30 18.08
C ALA A 22 -19.93 12.23 18.59
N LEU A 23 -19.03 11.73 19.44
CA LEU A 23 -17.90 12.49 19.97
C LEU A 23 -16.86 12.74 18.90
N VAL A 24 -16.58 11.76 18.04
CA VAL A 24 -15.70 11.94 16.88
C VAL A 24 -16.26 13.02 15.95
N GLN A 25 -17.56 13.00 15.65
CA GLN A 25 -18.21 14.01 14.81
C GLN A 25 -18.13 15.40 15.43
N GLN A 26 -18.39 15.53 16.73
CA GLN A 26 -18.27 16.78 17.45
C GLN A 26 -16.83 17.33 17.41
N LEU A 27 -15.84 16.51 17.75
CA LEU A 27 -14.42 16.90 17.71
C LEU A 27 -13.96 17.28 16.31
N SER A 28 -14.42 16.53 15.29
CA SER A 28 -14.11 16.81 13.88
C SER A 28 -14.72 18.12 13.39
N ALA A 29 -15.89 18.50 13.91
CA ALA A 29 -16.52 19.78 13.57
C ALA A 29 -15.76 20.96 14.16
N THR A 30 -15.19 20.79 15.36
CA THR A 30 -14.38 21.83 16.01
C THR A 30 -13.00 21.98 15.38
N GLU A 31 -12.34 20.86 15.04
CA GLU A 31 -10.97 20.84 14.50
C GLU A 31 -10.85 19.86 13.31
N PRO A 32 -11.38 20.20 12.13
CA PRO A 32 -11.42 19.28 10.97
C PRO A 32 -10.05 18.77 10.53
N THR A 33 -9.01 19.58 10.74
CA THR A 33 -7.62 19.24 10.37
C THR A 33 -7.07 18.03 11.13
N LEU A 34 -7.67 17.67 12.28
CA LEU A 34 -7.22 16.53 13.08
C LEU A 34 -7.56 15.17 12.46
N LEU A 35 -8.52 15.12 11.54
CA LEU A 35 -8.92 13.88 10.87
C LEU A 35 -7.79 13.25 10.05
N GLY A 36 -6.98 14.07 9.39
CA GLY A 36 -5.80 13.64 8.65
C GLY A 36 -4.53 13.59 9.51
N SER A 37 -4.59 14.00 10.78
CA SER A 37 -3.41 14.05 11.65
C SER A 37 -3.05 12.66 12.16
N VAL A 38 -1.74 12.38 12.23
CA VAL A 38 -1.20 11.11 12.71
C VAL A 38 -0.51 11.25 14.07
N ASP A 39 -0.53 10.20 14.88
CA ASP A 39 0.33 10.06 16.07
C ASP A 39 1.80 9.79 15.68
N ASN A 40 2.68 9.65 16.66
CA ASN A 40 4.09 9.34 16.46
C ASN A 40 4.35 7.95 15.85
N ARG A 41 3.33 7.09 15.78
CA ARG A 41 3.35 5.77 15.13
C ARG A 41 2.66 5.81 13.76
N GLY A 42 2.26 6.99 13.29
CA GLY A 42 1.57 7.16 12.01
C GLY A 42 0.09 6.76 12.04
N ASN A 43 -0.54 6.57 13.21
CA ASN A 43 -1.97 6.25 13.31
C ASN A 43 -2.81 7.53 13.21
N ASN A 44 -3.82 7.52 12.35
CA ASN A 44 -4.88 8.52 12.31
C ASN A 44 -6.22 7.92 12.83
N PRO A 45 -7.24 8.75 13.09
CA PRO A 45 -8.56 8.30 13.55
C PRO A 45 -9.20 7.21 12.67
N LEU A 46 -9.04 7.32 11.35
CA LEU A 46 -9.53 6.33 10.40
C LEU A 46 -8.90 4.95 10.63
N TYR A 47 -7.58 4.89 10.85
CA TYR A 47 -6.91 3.61 11.09
C TYR A 47 -7.29 2.96 12.39
N ALA A 48 -7.47 3.76 13.45
CA ALA A 48 -8.00 3.25 14.71
C ALA A 48 -9.40 2.64 14.51
N ALA A 49 -10.27 3.30 13.75
CA ALA A 49 -11.60 2.77 13.43
C ALA A 49 -11.55 1.48 12.60
N VAL A 50 -10.67 1.39 11.60
CA VAL A 50 -10.51 0.14 10.81
C VAL A 50 -9.98 -1.00 11.68
N GLN A 51 -8.93 -0.77 12.48
CA GLN A 51 -8.34 -1.79 13.34
C GLN A 51 -9.34 -2.36 14.36
N SER A 52 -10.21 -1.50 14.87
CA SER A 52 -11.19 -1.87 15.90
C SER A 52 -12.56 -2.22 15.33
N GLY A 53 -12.67 -2.39 14.01
CA GLY A 53 -13.89 -2.87 13.33
C GLY A 53 -15.07 -1.88 13.36
N GLN A 54 -14.80 -0.58 13.53
CA GLN A 54 -15.82 0.46 13.70
C GLN A 54 -16.35 0.96 12.34
N GLU A 55 -17.06 0.10 11.60
CA GLU A 55 -17.48 0.34 10.21
C GLU A 55 -18.22 1.67 9.99
N ARG A 56 -19.08 2.09 10.93
CA ARG A 56 -19.80 3.38 10.83
C ARG A 56 -18.86 4.59 10.88
N LEU A 57 -17.78 4.50 11.64
CA LEU A 57 -16.76 5.54 11.71
C LEU A 57 -15.90 5.54 10.45
N VAL A 58 -15.56 4.35 9.93
CA VAL A 58 -14.85 4.22 8.64
C VAL A 58 -15.66 4.91 7.53
N ASP A 59 -16.96 4.61 7.43
CA ASP A 59 -17.85 5.27 6.47
C ASP A 59 -17.89 6.79 6.64
N TYR A 60 -17.91 7.28 7.89
CA TYR A 60 -17.88 8.70 8.18
C TYR A 60 -16.59 9.37 7.67
N PHE A 61 -15.42 8.78 7.93
CA PHE A 61 -14.14 9.34 7.50
C PHE A 61 -13.98 9.31 5.97
N VAL A 62 -14.40 8.23 5.32
CA VAL A 62 -14.43 8.11 3.85
C VAL A 62 -15.27 9.24 3.25
N ARG A 63 -16.46 9.50 3.79
CA ARG A 63 -17.34 10.60 3.32
C ARG A 63 -16.77 12.00 3.55
N LYS A 64 -15.87 12.16 4.53
CA LYS A 64 -15.19 13.44 4.81
C LYS A 64 -13.96 13.67 3.93
N ASN A 65 -13.71 12.79 2.95
CA ASN A 65 -12.52 12.80 2.12
C ASN A 65 -11.24 12.85 2.96
N VAL A 66 -11.29 12.20 4.14
CA VAL A 66 -10.07 11.88 4.89
C VAL A 66 -9.41 10.83 4.04
N LEU A 67 -8.49 11.30 3.19
CA LEU A 67 -7.83 10.46 2.21
C LEU A 67 -7.36 9.21 2.93
N LEU A 68 -7.70 8.08 2.32
CA LEU A 68 -7.47 6.75 2.83
C LEU A 68 -5.98 6.41 2.86
N VAL A 69 -5.11 7.43 2.84
CA VAL A 69 -3.68 7.33 2.66
C VAL A 69 -3.01 8.37 3.54
N SER A 70 -2.11 7.94 4.41
CA SER A 70 -1.26 8.81 5.22
C SER A 70 0.20 8.57 4.87
N MET A 71 0.97 9.65 4.75
CA MET A 71 2.36 9.59 4.31
C MET A 71 3.24 10.20 5.36
N ASN A 72 4.26 9.46 5.76
CA ASN A 72 5.19 9.90 6.78
C ASN A 72 6.62 9.66 6.31
N PRO A 73 7.58 10.46 6.78
CA PRO A 73 8.95 9.99 6.88
C PRO A 73 8.99 8.60 7.53
N ILE A 74 9.97 7.79 7.14
CA ILE A 74 10.19 6.51 7.82
C ILE A 74 10.41 6.79 9.31
N THR A 75 9.49 6.31 10.14
CA THR A 75 9.60 6.45 11.60
C THR A 75 10.65 5.49 12.13
N GLN A 76 11.13 5.72 13.36
CA GLN A 76 12.11 4.83 13.98
C GLN A 76 11.61 3.37 14.07
N SER A 77 10.33 3.17 14.39
CA SER A 77 9.74 1.83 14.46
C SER A 77 9.65 1.14 13.09
N VAL A 78 9.36 1.88 12.03
CA VAL A 78 9.36 1.31 10.66
C VAL A 78 10.80 1.04 10.20
N LYS A 79 11.75 1.92 10.54
CA LYS A 79 13.18 1.70 10.27
C LYS A 79 13.69 0.41 10.93
N GLU A 80 13.31 0.16 12.18
CA GLU A 80 13.67 -1.07 12.91
C GLU A 80 13.11 -2.33 12.24
N ARG A 81 11.88 -2.26 11.71
CA ARG A 81 11.30 -3.34 10.90
C ARG A 81 12.11 -3.58 9.63
N MET A 82 12.52 -2.51 8.93
CA MET A 82 13.18 -2.60 7.61
C MET A 82 14.67 -3.00 7.68
N ASN A 83 15.37 -2.58 8.73
CA ASN A 83 16.82 -2.68 8.80
C ASN A 83 17.31 -4.13 8.82
N GLY A 84 18.24 -4.45 7.93
CA GLY A 84 18.77 -5.82 7.78
C GLY A 84 17.93 -6.72 6.87
N LYS A 85 16.70 -6.32 6.53
CA LYS A 85 15.74 -7.04 5.69
C LYS A 85 15.62 -6.35 4.33
N SER A 86 14.52 -5.63 4.08
CA SER A 86 14.30 -4.89 2.82
C SER A 86 15.25 -3.71 2.64
N TRP A 87 15.88 -3.20 3.72
CA TRP A 87 16.81 -2.07 3.68
C TRP A 87 18.10 -2.31 4.47
N LYS A 88 19.24 -1.80 3.97
CA LYS A 88 20.55 -1.77 4.63
C LYS A 88 21.28 -0.47 4.28
N GLU A 89 22.21 -0.02 5.11
CA GLU A 89 22.92 1.26 4.93
C GLU A 89 23.69 1.36 3.59
N ASN A 90 24.18 0.24 3.07
CA ASN A 90 24.90 0.18 1.78
C ASN A 90 23.99 -0.03 0.56
N PHE A 91 22.66 0.06 0.72
CA PHE A 91 21.71 -0.04 -0.37
C PHE A 91 21.57 1.27 -1.14
N PRO A 92 21.13 1.22 -2.41
CA PRO A 92 21.23 2.36 -3.33
C PRO A 92 20.36 3.57 -2.98
N VAL A 93 19.43 3.44 -2.03
CA VAL A 93 18.53 4.53 -1.63
C VAL A 93 18.55 4.70 -0.10
N PRO A 94 18.86 5.91 0.39
CA PRO A 94 18.84 6.18 1.83
C PRO A 94 17.40 6.38 2.32
N LEU A 95 17.13 6.14 3.60
CA LEU A 95 15.77 6.15 4.18
C LEU A 95 15.07 7.49 4.04
N GLU A 96 15.81 8.59 4.03
CA GLU A 96 15.30 9.97 3.88
C GLU A 96 14.63 10.18 2.51
N LYS A 97 14.96 9.34 1.53
CA LYS A 97 14.36 9.34 0.19
C LYS A 97 13.17 8.39 0.06
N LEU A 98 12.77 7.74 1.15
CA LEU A 98 11.61 6.87 1.22
C LEU A 98 10.52 7.50 2.09
N ARG A 99 9.27 7.13 1.82
CA ARG A 99 8.10 7.48 2.63
C ARG A 99 7.34 6.21 2.96
N TYR A 100 6.88 6.15 4.19
CA TYR A 100 5.96 5.13 4.66
C TYR A 100 4.55 5.59 4.37
N VAL A 101 3.86 4.80 3.57
CA VAL A 101 2.49 5.01 3.14
C VAL A 101 1.64 3.97 3.84
N ARG A 102 0.67 4.43 4.60
CA ARG A 102 -0.40 3.58 5.10
C ARG A 102 -1.65 3.93 4.36
N PHE A 103 -2.52 2.95 4.17
CA PHE A 103 -3.78 3.19 3.49
C PHE A 103 -4.89 2.22 3.89
N VAL A 104 -6.12 2.50 3.50
CA VAL A 104 -7.24 1.56 3.61
C VAL A 104 -7.54 0.98 2.23
N HIS A 105 -7.76 -0.33 2.15
CA HIS A 105 -8.19 -1.00 0.92
C HIS A 105 -9.38 -1.93 1.19
N LEU A 106 -10.05 -2.37 0.12
CA LEU A 106 -10.99 -3.48 0.21
C LEU A 106 -10.25 -4.80 0.00
N GLY A 107 -10.55 -5.76 0.87
CA GLY A 107 -10.07 -7.13 0.78
C GLY A 107 -10.87 -7.96 -0.20
N PHE A 108 -10.42 -9.20 -0.43
CA PHE A 108 -11.20 -10.18 -1.19
C PHE A 108 -12.48 -10.60 -0.44
N ASP A 109 -12.50 -10.42 0.88
CA ASP A 109 -13.66 -10.59 1.76
C ASP A 109 -14.64 -9.40 1.76
N ASP A 110 -14.42 -8.41 0.89
CA ASP A 110 -15.19 -7.18 0.77
C ASP A 110 -15.21 -6.30 2.04
N LYS A 111 -14.28 -6.56 2.98
CA LYS A 111 -14.08 -5.74 4.18
C LYS A 111 -12.96 -4.73 3.97
N ARG A 112 -12.96 -3.68 4.82
CA ARG A 112 -11.90 -2.68 4.84
C ARG A 112 -10.70 -3.19 5.64
N HIS A 113 -9.51 -3.12 5.07
CA HIS A 113 -8.25 -3.52 5.70
C HIS A 113 -7.25 -2.37 5.67
N LEU A 114 -6.26 -2.43 6.56
CA LEU A 114 -5.12 -1.52 6.53
C LEU A 114 -3.99 -2.10 5.68
N GLY A 115 -3.54 -1.31 4.71
CA GLY A 115 -2.37 -1.55 3.90
C GLY A 115 -1.16 -0.70 4.34
N GLU A 116 0.02 -1.23 4.06
CA GLU A 116 1.31 -0.60 4.29
C GLU A 116 2.18 -0.72 3.03
N LEU A 117 2.78 0.38 2.60
CA LEU A 117 3.82 0.42 1.57
C LEU A 117 4.96 1.33 2.00
N VAL A 118 6.15 1.08 1.47
CA VAL A 118 7.23 2.06 1.45
C VAL A 118 7.53 2.39 0.00
N VAL A 119 7.57 3.68 -0.33
CA VAL A 119 7.80 4.17 -1.69
C VAL A 119 8.81 5.32 -1.70
N SER A 120 9.35 5.64 -2.86
CA SER A 120 10.20 6.82 -3.07
C SER A 120 9.42 8.09 -2.75
N GLU A 121 10.06 9.10 -2.17
CA GLU A 121 9.47 10.43 -1.99
C GLU A 121 8.90 11.02 -3.30
N LYS A 122 9.43 10.59 -4.45
CA LYS A 122 9.00 11.02 -5.79
C LYS A 122 7.73 10.32 -6.28
N ALA A 123 7.40 9.15 -5.74
CA ALA A 123 6.21 8.37 -6.11
C ALA A 123 4.98 8.69 -5.24
N VAL A 124 5.17 9.52 -4.21
CA VAL A 124 4.21 9.75 -3.14
C VAL A 124 2.89 10.32 -3.63
N SER A 125 2.93 11.36 -4.47
CA SER A 125 1.70 11.99 -4.99
C SER A 125 0.89 10.98 -5.81
N ASP A 126 1.54 10.28 -6.74
CA ASP A 126 0.91 9.26 -7.57
C ASP A 126 0.29 8.16 -6.70
N MET A 127 1.01 7.68 -5.69
CA MET A 127 0.50 6.60 -4.82
C MET A 127 -0.75 7.00 -4.05
N VAL A 128 -0.85 8.26 -3.58
CA VAL A 128 -2.08 8.70 -2.91
C VAL A 128 -3.27 8.62 -3.84
N GLU A 129 -3.11 9.15 -5.05
CA GLU A 129 -4.20 9.20 -6.04
C GLU A 129 -4.55 7.80 -6.53
N ILE A 130 -3.54 6.98 -6.84
CA ILE A 130 -3.73 5.59 -7.28
C ILE A 130 -4.48 4.79 -6.21
N LEU A 131 -4.03 4.80 -4.95
CA LEU A 131 -4.67 4.02 -3.89
C LEU A 131 -6.09 4.51 -3.59
N ALA A 132 -6.35 5.82 -3.70
CA ALA A 132 -7.70 6.38 -3.59
C ALA A 132 -8.59 5.91 -4.75
N ASP A 133 -8.12 5.97 -5.98
CA ASP A 133 -8.85 5.52 -7.17
C ASP A 133 -9.19 4.03 -7.07
N LEU A 134 -8.23 3.19 -6.64
CA LEU A 134 -8.46 1.76 -6.41
C LEU A 134 -9.54 1.51 -5.37
N TYR A 135 -9.52 2.24 -4.26
CA TYR A 135 -10.55 2.11 -3.23
C TYR A 135 -11.92 2.51 -3.75
N HIS A 136 -12.03 3.64 -4.45
CA HIS A 136 -13.30 4.11 -5.02
C HIS A 136 -13.84 3.20 -6.12
N ALA A 137 -12.96 2.61 -6.92
CA ALA A 137 -13.28 1.57 -7.88
C ALA A 137 -13.64 0.22 -7.22
N LYS A 138 -13.52 0.12 -5.90
CA LYS A 138 -13.70 -1.10 -5.10
C LYS A 138 -12.81 -2.25 -5.60
N TYR A 139 -11.61 -1.91 -6.08
CA TYR A 139 -10.65 -2.90 -6.53
C TYR A 139 -10.13 -3.70 -5.33
N PRO A 140 -10.20 -5.04 -5.35
CA PRO A 140 -9.81 -5.85 -4.22
C PRO A 140 -8.29 -6.07 -4.21
N ILE A 141 -7.68 -5.69 -3.09
CA ILE A 141 -6.30 -5.99 -2.74
C ILE A 141 -6.38 -7.02 -1.61
N GLU A 142 -5.81 -8.21 -1.79
CA GLU A 142 -5.93 -9.25 -0.76
C GLU A 142 -5.21 -8.83 0.52
N LYS A 143 -3.99 -8.33 0.34
CA LYS A 143 -3.08 -7.98 1.43
C LYS A 143 -2.09 -6.94 0.94
N ALA A 144 -1.71 -6.02 1.81
CA ALA A 144 -0.60 -5.10 1.58
C ALA A 144 0.12 -4.84 2.90
N VAL A 145 1.14 -5.64 3.19
CA VAL A 145 2.03 -5.47 4.35
C VAL A 145 3.45 -5.29 3.86
N LEU A 146 4.31 -4.69 4.70
CA LEU A 146 5.72 -4.54 4.35
C LEU A 146 6.36 -5.92 4.15
N VAL A 147 7.22 -6.04 3.14
CA VAL A 147 7.97 -7.27 2.85
C VAL A 147 8.85 -7.71 4.03
N ASP A 148 9.14 -6.79 4.94
CA ASP A 148 9.86 -7.04 6.20
C ASP A 148 9.15 -7.99 7.17
N ASN A 149 7.83 -8.14 7.02
CA ASN A 149 7.05 -9.16 7.72
C ASN A 149 7.39 -10.59 7.20
N TYR A 150 8.05 -10.68 6.05
CA TYR A 150 8.58 -11.91 5.45
C TYR A 150 10.12 -11.94 5.48
N GLU A 151 10.76 -11.21 6.39
CA GLU A 151 12.23 -11.11 6.48
C GLU A 151 12.90 -10.51 5.23
N GLY A 152 12.15 -9.78 4.38
CA GLY A 152 12.64 -9.27 3.10
C GLY A 152 12.61 -10.29 1.96
N ASP A 153 12.06 -11.48 2.20
CA ASP A 153 11.90 -12.54 1.22
C ASP A 153 10.75 -12.22 0.24
N ASP A 154 11.13 -11.93 -1.00
CA ASP A 154 10.21 -11.57 -2.08
C ASP A 154 9.32 -12.74 -2.50
N GLU A 155 9.86 -13.96 -2.51
CA GLU A 155 9.12 -15.15 -2.94
C GLU A 155 8.03 -15.48 -1.92
N ARG A 156 8.35 -15.45 -0.63
CA ARG A 156 7.35 -15.64 0.44
C ARG A 156 6.25 -14.59 0.41
N SER A 157 6.61 -13.34 0.14
CA SER A 157 5.64 -12.25 0.02
C SER A 157 4.72 -12.46 -1.19
N MET A 158 5.27 -12.84 -2.35
CA MET A 158 4.47 -13.11 -3.55
C MET A 158 3.57 -14.34 -3.41
N ASP A 159 4.08 -15.43 -2.82
CA ASP A 159 3.32 -16.66 -2.56
C ASP A 159 2.11 -16.41 -1.65
N ASP A 160 2.24 -15.46 -0.72
CA ASP A 160 1.17 -15.01 0.19
C ASP A 160 0.29 -13.87 -0.40
N ASN A 161 0.35 -13.71 -1.73
CA ASN A 161 -0.38 -12.72 -2.52
C ASN A 161 -0.26 -11.27 -2.01
N ASN A 162 0.86 -10.93 -1.38
CA ASN A 162 1.06 -9.64 -0.74
C ASN A 162 1.41 -8.56 -1.78
N THR A 163 0.56 -7.52 -1.86
CA THR A 163 0.86 -6.29 -2.59
C THR A 163 1.99 -5.55 -1.89
N SER A 164 3.07 -5.24 -2.62
CA SER A 164 4.28 -4.66 -2.03
C SER A 164 4.96 -3.66 -2.97
N ALA A 165 5.82 -2.80 -2.42
CA ALA A 165 6.50 -1.76 -3.18
C ALA A 165 8.01 -1.75 -2.96
N PHE A 166 8.51 -1.17 -1.87
CA PHE A 166 9.95 -1.20 -1.60
C PHE A 166 10.41 -2.58 -1.11
N ASN A 167 11.34 -3.17 -1.85
CA ASN A 167 12.15 -4.31 -1.42
C ASN A 167 13.52 -4.21 -2.11
N CYS A 168 14.59 -3.91 -1.36
CA CYS A 168 15.89 -3.75 -1.99
C CYS A 168 16.56 -5.09 -2.27
N ARG A 169 16.44 -5.50 -3.53
CA ARG A 169 17.02 -6.72 -4.07
C ARG A 169 17.57 -6.51 -5.48
N ARG A 170 18.43 -7.42 -5.93
CA ARG A 170 18.80 -7.48 -7.34
C ARG A 170 17.61 -7.99 -8.17
N MET A 171 17.57 -7.63 -9.44
CA MET A 171 16.61 -8.21 -10.39
C MET A 171 16.85 -9.71 -10.52
N THR A 172 15.78 -10.48 -10.73
CA THR A 172 15.84 -11.93 -10.93
C THR A 172 16.81 -12.29 -12.07
N GLY A 173 17.84 -13.08 -11.76
CA GLY A 173 18.85 -13.52 -12.73
C GLY A 173 19.84 -12.44 -13.19
N GLY A 174 19.93 -11.30 -12.51
CA GLY A 174 20.79 -10.19 -12.92
C GLY A 174 21.57 -9.54 -11.77
N ARG A 175 22.51 -8.66 -12.14
CA ARG A 175 23.32 -7.86 -11.19
C ARG A 175 22.80 -6.44 -10.99
N ARG A 176 21.77 -5.99 -11.70
CA ARG A 176 21.21 -4.64 -11.51
C ARG A 176 20.20 -4.64 -10.37
N TRP A 177 20.07 -3.51 -9.70
CA TRP A 177 19.03 -3.30 -8.70
C TRP A 177 17.65 -3.28 -9.34
N SER A 178 16.67 -3.88 -8.66
CA SER A 178 15.26 -3.80 -9.06
C SER A 178 14.73 -2.38 -8.90
N LYS A 179 13.66 -2.01 -9.63
CA LYS A 179 12.94 -0.76 -9.40
C LYS A 179 12.31 -0.70 -7.99
N HIS A 180 11.99 -1.87 -7.42
CA HIS A 180 11.59 -2.00 -6.01
C HIS A 180 12.67 -1.49 -5.04
N SER A 181 13.96 -1.65 -5.36
CA SER A 181 15.08 -1.11 -4.56
C SER A 181 15.11 0.41 -4.48
N PHE A 182 14.35 1.10 -5.33
CA PHE A 182 14.25 2.55 -5.33
C PHE A 182 12.92 3.06 -4.80
N GLY A 183 12.01 2.17 -4.37
CA GLY A 183 10.64 2.52 -3.99
C GLY A 183 9.84 3.07 -5.17
N LYS A 184 10.18 2.67 -6.40
CA LYS A 184 9.60 3.16 -7.66
C LYS A 184 8.84 2.08 -8.43
N ALA A 185 8.53 0.98 -7.75
CA ALA A 185 7.73 -0.09 -8.29
C ALA A 185 6.71 -0.55 -7.25
N VAL A 186 5.59 -1.10 -7.73
CA VAL A 186 4.54 -1.71 -6.93
C VAL A 186 4.09 -2.99 -7.63
N ASP A 187 4.00 -4.07 -6.88
CA ASP A 187 3.41 -5.33 -7.29
C ASP A 187 2.03 -5.47 -6.65
N ILE A 188 0.98 -5.73 -7.45
CA ILE A 188 -0.41 -5.86 -6.97
C ILE A 188 -0.91 -7.31 -7.11
N ASN A 189 -1.35 -7.90 -5.99
CA ASN A 189 -1.84 -9.28 -5.91
C ASN A 189 -0.97 -10.28 -6.72
N PRO A 190 0.31 -10.50 -6.34
CA PRO A 190 1.27 -11.33 -7.08
C PRO A 190 0.80 -12.73 -7.52
N THR A 191 0.03 -13.44 -6.69
CA THR A 191 -0.48 -14.77 -7.07
C THR A 191 -1.48 -14.67 -8.22
N ILE A 192 -2.39 -13.70 -8.18
CA ILE A 192 -3.37 -13.49 -9.25
C ILE A 192 -2.70 -12.90 -10.51
N ASN A 193 -1.72 -12.02 -10.31
CA ASN A 193 -1.01 -11.27 -11.36
C ASN A 193 0.45 -11.69 -11.51
N HIS A 194 0.67 -13.00 -11.55
CA HIS A 194 1.99 -13.61 -11.55
C HIS A 194 2.92 -13.18 -12.71
N TYR A 195 4.21 -13.30 -12.44
CA TYR A 195 5.29 -13.22 -13.43
C TYR A 195 5.30 -14.48 -14.33
N VAL A 196 5.54 -14.30 -15.63
CA VAL A 196 5.68 -15.37 -16.63
C VAL A 196 6.90 -15.16 -17.52
N LYS A 197 7.78 -16.16 -17.58
CA LYS A 197 8.89 -16.24 -18.54
C LYS A 197 9.02 -17.65 -19.11
N GLY A 198 8.54 -17.82 -20.35
CA GLY A 198 8.47 -19.15 -20.96
C GLY A 198 7.54 -20.07 -20.15
N ARG A 199 8.08 -21.14 -19.56
CA ARG A 199 7.32 -22.08 -18.70
C ARG A 199 7.40 -21.74 -17.20
N ILE A 200 8.20 -20.73 -16.84
CA ILE A 200 8.38 -20.28 -15.46
C ILE A 200 7.21 -19.36 -15.11
N VAL A 201 6.60 -19.65 -13.96
CA VAL A 201 5.51 -18.88 -13.35
C VAL A 201 5.92 -18.62 -11.91
N SER A 202 5.89 -17.36 -11.49
CA SER A 202 6.26 -16.93 -10.14
C SER A 202 5.23 -15.93 -9.61
N PRO A 203 4.59 -16.19 -8.46
CA PRO A 203 4.71 -17.39 -7.64
C PRO A 203 4.15 -18.66 -8.34
N PRO A 204 4.57 -19.89 -7.98
CA PRO A 204 4.08 -21.12 -8.62
C PRO A 204 2.55 -21.30 -8.54
N SER A 205 1.92 -20.84 -7.45
CA SER A 205 0.46 -20.80 -7.26
C SER A 205 -0.25 -20.00 -8.37
N GLY A 206 0.44 -19.04 -8.97
CA GLY A 206 -0.05 -18.23 -10.08
C GLY A 206 -0.43 -19.02 -11.33
N ARG A 207 0.04 -20.27 -11.46
CA ARG A 207 -0.35 -21.17 -12.56
C ARG A 207 -1.87 -21.32 -12.71
N ALA A 208 -2.62 -21.22 -11.62
CA ALA A 208 -4.08 -21.27 -11.64
C ALA A 208 -4.72 -20.13 -12.48
N TYR A 209 -4.00 -19.02 -12.67
CA TYR A 209 -4.50 -17.80 -13.31
C TYR A 209 -3.90 -17.55 -14.71
N LEU A 210 -3.22 -18.54 -15.30
CA LEU A 210 -2.56 -18.40 -16.62
C LEU A 210 -3.53 -18.05 -17.76
N LYS A 211 -4.81 -18.45 -17.63
CA LYS A 211 -5.85 -18.12 -18.62
C LYS A 211 -6.19 -16.63 -18.66
N ARG A 212 -5.80 -15.86 -17.63
CA ARG A 212 -6.07 -14.42 -17.51
C ARG A 212 -7.56 -14.08 -17.70
N ASP A 213 -8.45 -14.89 -17.12
CA ASP A 213 -9.90 -14.68 -17.21
C ASP A 213 -10.28 -13.35 -16.52
N PRO A 214 -10.86 -12.36 -17.25
CA PRO A 214 -11.19 -11.05 -16.71
C PRO A 214 -12.26 -11.09 -15.60
N THR A 215 -12.97 -12.21 -15.41
CA THR A 215 -13.94 -12.33 -14.31
C THR A 215 -13.29 -12.68 -12.97
N VAL A 216 -11.99 -13.02 -12.96
CA VAL A 216 -11.26 -13.31 -11.72
C VAL A 216 -11.08 -12.03 -10.92
N LYS A 217 -11.58 -12.03 -9.67
CA LYS A 217 -11.46 -10.93 -8.73
C LYS A 217 -9.98 -10.56 -8.51
N GLY A 218 -9.64 -9.27 -8.63
CA GLY A 218 -8.29 -8.75 -8.40
C GLY A 218 -7.25 -9.11 -9.47
N LEU A 219 -7.71 -9.56 -10.64
CA LEU A 219 -6.89 -9.78 -11.82
C LEU A 219 -6.75 -8.49 -12.64
N ILE A 220 -5.52 -8.12 -12.99
CA ILE A 220 -5.23 -6.89 -13.73
C ILE A 220 -5.43 -7.08 -15.23
N THR A 221 -6.40 -6.40 -15.85
CA THR A 221 -6.52 -6.38 -17.32
C THR A 221 -6.15 -5.03 -17.90
N LYS A 222 -5.84 -4.99 -19.20
CA LYS A 222 -5.74 -3.69 -19.89
C LYS A 222 -7.02 -2.89 -19.67
N SER A 223 -6.83 -1.61 -19.39
CA SER A 223 -7.92 -0.65 -19.18
C SER A 223 -8.80 -0.91 -17.95
N ASP A 224 -8.41 -1.79 -17.04
CA ASP A 224 -9.09 -1.90 -15.73
C ASP A 224 -8.72 -0.75 -14.78
N ALA A 225 -9.28 -0.78 -13.57
CA ALA A 225 -9.04 0.25 -12.57
C ALA A 225 -7.56 0.41 -12.21
N VAL A 226 -6.81 -0.69 -12.06
CA VAL A 226 -5.38 -0.65 -11.70
C VAL A 226 -4.56 -0.12 -12.86
N TYR A 227 -4.73 -0.68 -14.04
CA TYR A 227 -4.06 -0.25 -15.24
C TYR A 227 -4.28 1.25 -15.48
N ASN A 228 -5.52 1.74 -15.42
CA ASN A 228 -5.82 3.15 -15.67
C ASN A 228 -5.24 4.05 -14.58
N ALA A 229 -5.39 3.68 -13.29
CA ALA A 229 -4.86 4.46 -12.18
C ALA A 229 -3.34 4.67 -12.33
N PHE A 230 -2.59 3.60 -12.55
CA PHE A 230 -1.14 3.68 -12.72
C PHE A 230 -0.71 4.38 -14.02
N THR A 231 -1.26 3.96 -15.16
CA THR A 231 -0.80 4.48 -16.47
C THR A 231 -1.19 5.94 -16.71
N SER A 232 -2.29 6.43 -16.11
CA SER A 232 -2.64 7.86 -16.14
C SER A 232 -1.59 8.76 -15.48
N LYS A 233 -0.77 8.20 -14.59
CA LYS A 233 0.36 8.86 -13.92
C LYS A 233 1.71 8.59 -14.61
N GLY A 234 1.70 7.94 -15.77
CA GLY A 234 2.91 7.64 -16.54
C GLY A 234 3.70 6.43 -16.04
N TRP A 235 3.15 5.62 -15.13
CA TRP A 235 3.74 4.34 -14.75
C TRP A 235 3.64 3.35 -15.89
N LYS A 236 4.64 2.49 -16.03
CA LYS A 236 4.67 1.42 -17.03
C LYS A 236 4.23 0.12 -16.39
N TRP A 237 3.39 -0.62 -17.09
CA TRP A 237 2.93 -1.94 -16.65
C TRP A 237 3.81 -3.06 -17.21
N GLY A 238 4.25 -3.98 -16.35
CA GLY A 238 5.03 -5.16 -16.73
C GLY A 238 4.25 -6.15 -17.59
N GLY A 239 2.91 -6.11 -17.54
CA GLY A 239 2.04 -6.85 -18.45
C GLY A 239 2.16 -6.40 -19.92
N ASP A 240 2.69 -5.22 -20.20
CA ASP A 240 2.92 -4.73 -21.57
C ASP A 240 4.26 -5.15 -22.17
N TRP A 241 5.20 -5.64 -21.36
CA TRP A 241 6.52 -6.07 -21.86
C TRP A 241 6.43 -7.25 -22.83
N ARG A 242 7.38 -7.39 -23.75
CA ARG A 242 7.40 -8.52 -24.69
C ARG A 242 7.71 -9.85 -23.98
N SER A 243 8.75 -9.84 -23.16
CA SER A 243 9.14 -10.96 -22.29
C SER A 243 10.21 -10.44 -21.31
N PRO A 244 10.17 -10.83 -20.02
CA PRO A 244 9.06 -11.56 -19.38
C PRO A 244 7.77 -10.74 -19.33
N LYS A 245 6.63 -11.40 -19.08
CA LYS A 245 5.39 -10.72 -18.69
C LYS A 245 5.36 -10.66 -17.17
N ASP A 246 5.18 -9.47 -16.61
CA ASP A 246 5.12 -9.29 -15.16
C ASP A 246 3.82 -8.57 -14.81
N TYR A 247 2.72 -9.32 -14.68
CA TYR A 247 1.38 -8.73 -14.62
C TYR A 247 1.10 -7.96 -13.33
N GLN A 248 1.81 -8.26 -12.26
CA GLN A 248 1.73 -7.60 -10.96
C GLN A 248 2.40 -6.22 -10.99
N HIS A 249 3.42 -6.07 -11.84
CA HIS A 249 4.42 -5.04 -11.70
C HIS A 249 4.05 -3.75 -12.42
N PHE A 250 4.12 -2.64 -11.69
CA PHE A 250 4.12 -1.29 -12.24
C PHE A 250 5.37 -0.56 -11.80
N GLU A 251 6.00 0.21 -12.69
CA GLU A 251 7.17 1.01 -12.36
C GLU A 251 7.14 2.43 -12.93
N LEU A 252 7.76 3.35 -12.18
CA LEU A 252 8.14 4.65 -12.72
C LEU A 252 9.33 4.52 -13.69
N PRO A 253 9.25 5.17 -14.88
CA PRO A 253 10.34 5.21 -15.85
C PRO A 253 11.70 5.59 -15.26
#